data_AF-A0A090LFK2-F1
#
_entry.id   AF-A0A090LFK2-F1
#
_cell.length_a   1.000
_cell.length_b   1.000
_cell.length_c   1.000
_cell.angle_alpha   90.00
_cell.angle_beta   90.00
_cell.angle_gamma   90.00
#
_symmetry.space_group_name_H-M   'P 1'
#
loop_
_entity.id
_entity.type
_entity.pdbx_description
1 polymer ?
#
loop_
_entity_poly.entity_id
_entity_poly.type
_entity_poly.pdbx_seq_one_letter_code
_entity_poly.pdbx_strand_id
1 'polypeptide(L)'
;MKLFMKIVLFFLVLIGASNASLIIDIIKSLNPELLTTYFPIGKAAASNCVDTSFNHCQYNFNSAIGINTALNWRNGSSLQYQVDKVSQASLTSFVNVCAASTKFLQCLGTSFYSCIDPFALMQRPNADYSQVLQYSNIWNHLFFTCNSGFEIITDMETYNKIVALGKTQGVQNCMTNFQSGMASNPNGLCSNGDVFIQCMKTQYDRVSKQAGWALCEDARVGFASNCPNLRCYV
;
A
#
# COMPACT_ATOMS: atom_id res chain seq x y z
N MET A 1 -34.49 -40.25 -21.84
CA MET A 1 -34.35 -40.17 -20.37
C MET A 1 -33.03 -39.43 -20.11
N LYS A 2 -33.03 -38.09 -20.03
CA LYS A 2 -33.01 -37.30 -18.76
C LYS A 2 -31.91 -37.85 -17.83
N LEU A 3 -30.90 -37.13 -17.36
CA LEU A 3 -30.83 -35.77 -16.81
C LEU A 3 -29.37 -35.63 -16.30
N PHE A 4 -28.52 -34.68 -16.72
CA PHE A 4 -28.11 -33.45 -16.02
C PHE A 4 -26.78 -33.05 -16.72
N MET A 5 -26.55 -31.94 -17.41
CA MET A 5 -26.85 -30.52 -17.23
C MET A 5 -26.06 -29.84 -16.09
N LYS A 6 -25.12 -28.95 -16.51
CA LYS A 6 -24.47 -27.83 -15.79
C LYS A 6 -23.40 -28.28 -14.77
N ILE A 7 -22.21 -27.72 -14.71
CA ILE A 7 -21.92 -26.29 -14.49
C ILE A 7 -20.56 -25.94 -15.12
N VAL A 8 -20.61 -24.90 -15.95
CA VAL A 8 -19.49 -24.07 -16.39
C VAL A 8 -18.94 -23.32 -15.18
N LEU A 9 -17.65 -23.48 -14.84
CA LEU A 9 -16.94 -22.55 -13.96
C LEU A 9 -15.91 -21.80 -14.81
N PHE A 10 -16.41 -20.76 -15.45
CA PHE A 10 -15.61 -19.64 -15.92
C PHE A 10 -14.89 -19.04 -14.71
N PHE A 11 -13.57 -19.18 -14.63
CA PHE A 11 -12.74 -18.31 -13.80
C PHE A 11 -12.75 -16.91 -14.43
N LEU A 12 -13.83 -16.16 -14.18
CA LEU A 12 -13.80 -14.72 -14.29
C LEU A 12 -12.99 -14.22 -13.09
N VAL A 13 -11.68 -14.08 -13.30
CA VAL A 13 -10.87 -13.15 -12.52
C VAL A 13 -11.53 -11.79 -12.76
N LEU A 14 -12.33 -11.34 -11.79
CA LEU A 14 -12.75 -9.95 -11.70
C LEU A 14 -11.47 -9.14 -11.57
N ILE A 15 -10.98 -8.64 -12.71
CA ILE A 15 -10.04 -7.53 -12.74
C ILE A 15 -10.86 -6.36 -12.18
N GLY A 16 -10.85 -6.22 -10.86
CA GLY A 16 -11.34 -5.02 -10.21
C GLY A 16 -10.61 -3.87 -10.87
N ALA A 17 -11.36 -2.88 -11.36
CA ALA A 17 -10.78 -1.65 -11.86
C ALA A 17 -9.91 -1.07 -10.75
N SER A 18 -8.60 -1.28 -10.85
CA SER A 18 -7.61 -0.72 -9.95
C SER A 18 -7.53 0.76 -10.29
N ASN A 19 -8.41 1.55 -9.67
CA ASN A 19 -8.17 2.98 -9.59
C ASN A 19 -6.83 3.13 -8.87
N ALA A 20 -5.79 3.62 -9.56
CA ALA A 20 -4.51 3.75 -8.90
C ALA A 20 -4.69 4.69 -7.72
N SER A 21 -4.16 4.26 -6.59
CA SER A 21 -4.19 5.03 -5.37
C SER A 21 -3.02 6.01 -5.34
N LEU A 22 -3.18 7.09 -4.58
CA LEU A 22 -2.05 7.95 -4.18
C LEU A 22 -1.04 7.17 -3.31
N ILE A 23 -1.50 6.14 -2.60
CA ILE A 23 -0.68 5.18 -1.85
C ILE A 23 -0.64 3.87 -2.65
N ILE A 24 0.51 3.52 -3.18
CA ILE A 24 0.63 2.41 -4.14
C ILE A 24 0.53 1.04 -3.45
N ASP A 25 -0.62 0.38 -3.52
CA ASP A 25 -0.84 -0.95 -2.92
C ASP A 25 -0.44 -2.10 -3.87
N ILE A 26 0.75 -2.66 -3.64
CA ILE A 26 1.24 -3.81 -4.41
C ILE A 26 0.70 -5.15 -3.89
N ILE A 27 0.26 -5.24 -2.63
CA ILE A 27 -0.08 -6.53 -2.00
C ILE A 27 -1.33 -7.12 -2.64
N LYS A 28 -2.31 -6.29 -3.01
CA LYS A 28 -3.49 -6.73 -3.77
C LYS A 28 -3.17 -7.29 -5.15
N SER A 29 -2.00 -6.96 -5.71
CA SER A 29 -1.57 -7.40 -7.03
C SER A 29 -0.79 -8.72 -7.00
N LEU A 30 -0.56 -9.28 -5.82
CA LEU A 30 0.20 -10.51 -5.62
C LEU A 30 -0.74 -11.69 -5.36
N ASN A 31 -0.30 -12.91 -5.73
CA ASN A 31 -1.03 -14.13 -5.39
C ASN A 31 -1.00 -14.34 -3.86
N PRO A 32 -2.18 -14.38 -3.17
CA PRO A 32 -2.25 -14.58 -1.73
C PRO A 32 -1.51 -15.83 -1.23
N GLU A 33 -1.54 -16.92 -2.01
CA GLU A 33 -0.91 -18.20 -1.65
C GLU A 33 0.62 -18.12 -1.62
N LEU A 34 1.21 -17.14 -2.31
CA LEU A 34 2.65 -16.96 -2.44
C LEU A 34 3.20 -15.80 -1.61
N LEU A 35 2.34 -15.10 -0.86
CA LEU A 35 2.77 -13.95 -0.05
C LEU A 35 3.84 -14.35 0.97
N THR A 36 3.76 -15.55 1.57
CA THR A 36 4.77 -16.04 2.52
C THR A 36 6.10 -16.38 1.85
N THR A 37 6.11 -16.66 0.55
CA THR A 37 7.33 -16.79 -0.26
C THR A 37 7.95 -15.42 -0.53
N TYR A 38 7.11 -14.41 -0.80
CA TYR A 38 7.56 -13.05 -1.13
C TYR A 38 8.05 -12.29 0.10
N PHE A 39 7.38 -12.48 1.24
CA PHE A 39 7.62 -11.77 2.50
C PHE A 39 7.96 -12.73 3.65
N PRO A 40 9.01 -13.58 3.52
CA PRO A 40 9.25 -14.69 4.44
C PRO A 40 9.34 -14.26 5.90
N ILE A 41 8.69 -15.04 6.76
CA ILE A 41 8.74 -14.89 8.22
C ILE A 41 10.09 -15.38 8.70
N GLY A 42 11.07 -14.47 8.76
CA GLY A 42 12.43 -14.79 9.18
C GLY A 42 13.07 -13.79 10.14
N LYS A 43 12.41 -12.65 10.41
CA LYS A 43 12.88 -11.66 11.37
C LYS A 43 12.19 -11.88 12.72
N ALA A 44 12.94 -11.75 13.80
CA ALA A 44 12.37 -11.72 15.14
C ALA A 44 11.36 -10.57 15.23
N ALA A 45 10.14 -10.87 15.68
CA ALA A 45 9.12 -9.86 15.87
C ALA A 45 9.59 -8.82 16.89
N ALA A 46 9.39 -7.54 16.57
CA ALA A 46 9.68 -6.48 17.53
C ALA A 46 8.62 -6.51 18.66
N SER A 47 9.06 -6.40 19.92
CA SER A 47 8.31 -6.93 21.07
C SER A 47 7.82 -5.89 22.10
N ASN A 48 7.72 -4.60 21.75
CA ASN A 48 7.27 -3.55 22.68
C ASN A 48 5.89 -2.93 22.36
N CYS A 49 5.08 -3.57 21.51
CA CYS A 49 3.74 -3.06 21.19
C CYS A 49 2.69 -3.48 22.24
N VAL A 50 2.03 -2.50 22.87
CA VAL A 50 0.93 -2.73 23.82
C VAL A 50 -0.41 -2.54 23.13
N ASP A 51 -1.25 -3.58 23.14
CA ASP A 51 -2.53 -3.64 22.40
C ASP A 51 -3.49 -2.51 22.73
N THR A 52 -3.62 -2.17 24.01
CA THR A 52 -4.51 -1.08 24.44
C THR A 52 -4.09 0.25 23.85
N SER A 53 -2.80 0.58 23.90
CA SER A 53 -2.25 1.79 23.29
C SER A 53 -2.39 1.75 21.77
N PHE A 54 -2.08 0.62 21.15
CA PHE A 54 -2.17 0.46 19.70
C PHE A 54 -3.58 0.66 19.16
N ASN A 55 -4.58 0.01 19.78
CA ASN A 55 -5.98 0.17 19.41
C ASN A 55 -6.48 1.60 19.65
N HIS A 56 -6.05 2.25 20.73
CA HIS A 56 -6.38 3.64 21.00
C HIS A 56 -5.79 4.59 19.94
N CYS A 57 -4.52 4.43 19.60
CA CYS A 57 -3.88 5.25 18.56
C CYS A 57 -4.54 5.02 17.19
N GLN A 58 -4.86 3.77 16.83
CA GLN A 58 -5.57 3.44 15.58
C GLN A 58 -6.96 4.10 15.54
N TYR A 59 -7.71 4.03 16.64
CA TYR A 59 -9.00 4.68 16.77
C TYR A 59 -8.90 6.19 16.51
N ASN A 60 -7.92 6.85 17.14
CA ASN A 60 -7.72 8.29 16.99
C ASN A 60 -7.33 8.68 15.56
N PHE A 61 -6.49 7.88 14.89
CA PHE A 61 -6.17 8.07 13.48
C PHE A 61 -7.43 8.02 12.63
N ASN A 62 -8.21 6.94 12.75
CA ASN A 62 -9.44 6.74 11.98
C ASN A 62 -10.44 7.87 12.21
N SER A 63 -10.62 8.27 13.47
CA SER A 63 -11.51 9.37 13.85
C SER A 63 -11.05 10.70 13.27
N ALA A 64 -9.73 10.97 13.26
CA ALA A 64 -9.18 12.22 12.78
C ALA A 64 -9.37 12.42 11.27
N ILE A 65 -9.39 11.34 10.49
CA ILE A 65 -9.60 11.38 9.05
C ILE A 65 -11.06 11.04 8.64
N GLY A 66 -11.95 10.86 9.62
CA GLY A 66 -13.38 10.66 9.39
C GLY A 66 -13.76 9.31 8.78
N ILE A 67 -13.01 8.23 9.07
CA ILE A 67 -13.31 6.87 8.59
C ILE A 67 -13.82 5.97 9.72
N ASN A 68 -14.30 4.78 9.36
CA ASN A 68 -14.81 3.82 10.36
C ASN A 68 -13.73 3.46 11.40
N THR A 69 -14.00 3.83 12.66
CA THR A 69 -13.06 3.66 13.77
C THR A 69 -12.80 2.21 14.16
N ALA A 70 -13.61 1.27 13.70
CA ALA A 70 -13.40 -0.16 13.92
C ALA A 70 -12.31 -0.77 13.03
N LEU A 71 -11.92 -0.10 11.93
CA LEU A 71 -10.91 -0.60 11.01
C LEU A 71 -9.52 -0.61 11.66
N ASN A 72 -8.80 -1.73 11.51
CA ASN A 72 -7.49 -1.94 12.11
C ASN A 72 -6.67 -2.92 11.27
N TRP A 73 -5.57 -3.43 11.81
CA TRP A 73 -4.66 -4.38 11.17
C TRP A 73 -5.31 -5.67 10.67
N ARG A 74 -6.46 -6.07 11.22
CA ARG A 74 -7.25 -7.21 10.73
C ARG A 74 -8.01 -6.92 9.43
N ASN A 75 -8.13 -5.64 9.05
CA ASN A 75 -8.92 -5.16 7.92
C ASN A 75 -8.08 -4.24 7.03
N GLY A 76 -6.81 -4.59 6.80
CA GLY A 76 -5.87 -3.79 6.01
C GLY A 76 -6.42 -3.37 4.64
N SER A 77 -7.12 -4.24 3.92
CA SER A 77 -7.70 -3.90 2.61
C SER A 77 -8.74 -2.78 2.70
N SER A 78 -9.64 -2.88 3.67
CA SER A 78 -10.70 -1.91 3.88
C SER A 78 -10.15 -0.60 4.43
N LEU A 79 -9.15 -0.67 5.32
CA LEU A 79 -8.46 0.50 5.84
C LEU A 79 -7.74 1.25 4.71
N GLN A 80 -6.92 0.55 3.90
CA GLN A 80 -6.23 1.12 2.75
C GLN A 80 -7.20 1.85 1.83
N TYR A 81 -8.30 1.19 1.44
CA TYR A 81 -9.31 1.81 0.58
C TYR A 81 -9.88 3.12 1.15
N GLN A 82 -10.18 3.17 2.45
CA GLN A 82 -10.72 4.37 3.09
C GLN A 82 -9.66 5.47 3.18
N VAL A 83 -8.43 5.14 3.56
CA VAL A 83 -7.30 6.08 3.59
C VAL A 83 -7.06 6.66 2.19
N ASP A 84 -7.02 5.82 1.16
CA ASP A 84 -6.83 6.24 -0.23
C ASP A 84 -7.92 7.20 -0.71
N LYS A 85 -9.16 6.87 -0.37
CA LYS A 85 -10.33 7.68 -0.74
C LYS A 85 -10.25 9.07 -0.11
N VAL A 86 -9.86 9.17 1.17
CA VAL A 86 -9.70 10.47 1.84
C VAL A 86 -8.49 11.22 1.26
N SER A 87 -7.35 10.53 1.11
CA SER A 87 -6.11 11.11 0.58
C SER A 87 -6.24 11.68 -0.82
N GLN A 88 -7.14 11.15 -1.66
CA GLN A 88 -7.36 11.64 -3.03
C GLN A 88 -8.50 12.66 -3.15
N ALA A 89 -9.26 12.92 -2.09
CA ALA A 89 -10.44 13.77 -2.15
C ALA A 89 -10.08 15.25 -2.43
N SER A 90 -9.01 15.73 -1.78
CA SER A 90 -8.45 17.08 -1.98
C SER A 90 -7.07 17.16 -1.34
N LEU A 91 -6.26 18.15 -1.76
CA LEU A 91 -4.97 18.42 -1.12
C LEU A 91 -5.11 18.62 0.39
N THR A 92 -6.14 19.35 0.83
CA THR A 92 -6.42 19.54 2.26
C THR A 92 -6.69 18.21 2.97
N SER A 93 -7.45 17.30 2.34
CA SER A 93 -7.74 15.98 2.90
C SER A 93 -6.46 15.14 3.00
N PHE A 94 -5.59 15.18 1.98
CA PHE A 94 -4.27 14.54 2.03
C PHE A 94 -3.40 15.08 3.17
N VAL A 95 -3.30 16.40 3.32
CA VAL A 95 -2.56 17.03 4.42
C VAL A 95 -3.13 16.63 5.79
N ASN A 96 -4.45 16.50 5.92
CA ASN A 96 -5.09 16.02 7.15
C ASN A 96 -4.74 14.55 7.44
N VAL A 97 -4.67 13.69 6.43
CA VAL A 97 -4.19 12.31 6.57
C VAL A 97 -2.75 12.29 7.06
N CYS A 98 -1.89 13.14 6.51
CA CYS A 98 -0.51 13.26 6.97
C CYS A 98 -0.39 13.75 8.41
N ALA A 99 -1.15 14.77 8.79
CA ALA A 99 -1.20 15.23 10.18
C ALA A 99 -1.70 14.14 11.15
N ALA A 100 -2.72 13.36 10.74
CA ALA A 100 -3.20 12.23 11.53
C ALA A 100 -2.16 11.10 11.64
N SER A 101 -1.44 10.80 10.56
CA SER A 101 -0.35 9.82 10.55
C SER A 101 0.79 10.22 11.50
N THR A 102 1.19 11.50 11.50
CA THR A 102 2.16 12.02 12.47
C THR A 102 1.67 11.87 13.91
N LYS A 103 0.40 12.15 14.20
CA LYS A 103 -0.19 11.95 15.54
C LYS A 103 -0.23 10.48 15.92
N PHE A 104 -0.49 9.57 14.98
CA PHE A 104 -0.46 8.13 15.20
C PHE A 104 0.95 7.65 15.59
N LEU A 105 1.98 8.10 14.87
CA LEU A 105 3.39 7.87 15.22
C LEU A 105 3.71 8.40 16.63
N GLN A 106 3.31 9.63 16.95
CA GLN A 106 3.55 10.24 18.26
C GLN A 106 2.82 9.51 19.40
N CYS A 107 1.59 9.07 19.16
CA CYS A 107 0.78 8.32 20.12
C CYS A 107 1.44 6.99 20.52
N LEU A 108 2.07 6.30 19.55
CA LEU A 108 2.78 5.05 19.77
C LEU A 108 4.22 5.25 20.27
N GLY A 109 4.85 6.38 19.95
CA GLY A 109 6.22 6.69 20.31
C GLY A 109 7.19 5.59 19.87
N THR A 110 8.02 5.10 20.80
CA THR A 110 9.02 4.07 20.54
C THR A 110 8.44 2.69 20.20
N SER A 111 7.14 2.48 20.38
CA SER A 111 6.46 1.22 20.02
C SER A 111 5.95 1.19 18.59
N PHE A 112 5.99 2.32 17.87
CA PHE A 112 5.41 2.45 16.52
C PHE A 112 5.85 1.33 15.57
N TYR A 113 7.16 1.19 15.35
CA TYR A 113 7.69 0.22 14.39
C TYR A 113 7.34 -1.22 14.76
N SER A 114 7.23 -1.52 16.06
CA SER A 114 6.81 -2.85 16.52
C SER A 114 5.31 -3.09 16.38
N CYS A 115 4.49 -2.04 16.50
CA CYS A 115 3.05 -2.15 16.35
C CYS A 115 2.60 -2.28 14.90
N ILE A 116 3.36 -1.76 13.95
CA ILE A 116 3.07 -1.91 12.51
C ILE A 116 3.89 -3.01 11.85
N ASP A 117 4.79 -3.67 12.58
CA ASP A 117 5.61 -4.76 12.06
C ASP A 117 4.72 -5.95 11.66
N PRO A 118 4.74 -6.38 10.39
CA PRO A 118 3.88 -7.46 9.94
C PRO A 118 4.20 -8.77 10.68
N PHE A 119 5.45 -9.02 11.06
CA PHE A 119 5.81 -10.25 11.78
C PHE A 119 5.26 -10.28 13.20
N ALA A 120 5.34 -9.16 13.93
CA ALA A 120 4.70 -9.01 15.23
C ALA A 120 3.18 -9.12 15.17
N LEU A 121 2.55 -8.52 14.15
CA LEU A 121 1.10 -8.60 13.95
C LEU A 121 0.65 -10.03 13.61
N MET A 122 1.43 -10.78 12.83
CA MET A 122 1.12 -12.17 12.47
C MET A 122 1.17 -13.14 13.66
N GLN A 123 1.82 -12.77 14.77
CA GLN A 123 1.81 -13.57 16.00
C GLN A 123 0.52 -13.42 16.81
N ARG A 124 -0.37 -12.48 16.44
CA ARG A 124 -1.61 -12.21 17.16
C ARG A 124 -2.71 -13.19 16.74
N PRO A 125 -3.67 -13.51 17.63
CA PRO A 125 -4.78 -14.41 17.31
C PRO A 125 -5.58 -13.92 16.11
N ASN A 126 -6.03 -14.84 15.23
CA ASN A 126 -6.85 -14.57 14.05
C ASN A 126 -6.23 -13.57 13.06
N ALA A 127 -4.89 -13.54 12.95
CA ALA A 127 -4.22 -12.74 11.95
C ALA A 127 -4.38 -13.34 10.55
N ASP A 128 -4.80 -12.51 9.59
CA ASP A 128 -4.77 -12.84 8.17
C ASP A 128 -3.53 -12.20 7.54
N TYR A 129 -2.77 -13.01 6.80
CA TYR A 129 -1.48 -12.60 6.27
C TYR A 129 -1.59 -11.48 5.24
N SER A 130 -2.59 -11.53 4.36
CA SER A 130 -2.81 -10.50 3.36
C SER A 130 -3.27 -9.19 4.01
N GLN A 131 -4.18 -9.25 4.99
CA GLN A 131 -4.65 -8.07 5.72
C GLN A 131 -3.53 -7.40 6.52
N VAL A 132 -2.67 -8.19 7.19
CA VAL A 132 -1.53 -7.66 7.94
C VAL A 132 -0.52 -7.00 7.02
N LEU A 133 -0.14 -7.65 5.91
CA LEU A 133 0.80 -7.05 4.96
C LEU A 133 0.25 -5.74 4.37
N GLN A 134 -1.03 -5.70 4.01
CA GLN A 134 -1.66 -4.47 3.53
C GLN A 134 -1.64 -3.38 4.60
N TYR A 135 -1.98 -3.73 5.84
CA TYR A 135 -1.94 -2.79 6.96
C TYR A 135 -0.55 -2.19 7.15
N SER A 136 0.50 -3.00 7.21
CA SER A 136 1.88 -2.52 7.35
C SER A 136 2.31 -1.65 6.17
N ASN A 137 1.87 -1.97 4.94
CA ASN A 137 2.16 -1.16 3.76
C ASN A 137 1.55 0.24 3.85
N ILE A 138 0.29 0.40 4.31
CA ILE A 138 -0.34 1.72 4.51
C ILE A 138 0.62 2.67 5.23
N TRP A 139 1.22 2.20 6.33
CA TRP A 139 2.11 3.01 7.15
C TRP A 139 3.46 3.27 6.50
N ASN A 140 4.03 2.32 5.75
CA ASN A 140 5.26 2.54 5.00
C ASN A 140 5.08 3.65 3.96
N HIS A 141 3.99 3.61 3.22
CA HIS A 141 3.64 4.61 2.22
C HIS A 141 3.30 5.96 2.85
N LEU A 142 2.48 5.99 3.91
CA LEU A 142 2.21 7.23 4.65
C LEU A 142 3.49 7.82 5.26
N PHE A 143 4.41 6.99 5.74
CA PHE A 143 5.69 7.48 6.27
C PHE A 143 6.52 8.15 5.17
N PHE A 144 6.57 7.59 3.96
CA PHE A 144 7.25 8.25 2.86
C PHE A 144 6.51 9.52 2.38
N THR A 145 5.26 9.37 1.96
CA THR A 145 4.45 10.44 1.32
C THR A 145 4.21 11.64 2.24
N CYS A 146 4.12 11.42 3.56
CA CYS A 146 3.92 12.49 4.54
C CYS A 146 5.22 13.03 5.15
N ASN A 147 6.39 12.50 4.77
CA ASN A 147 7.69 13.04 5.17
C ASN A 147 8.50 13.38 3.92
N SER A 148 9.40 12.49 3.49
CA SER A 148 10.34 12.77 2.39
C SER A 148 9.65 13.13 1.06
N GLY A 149 8.45 12.60 0.80
CA GLY A 149 7.66 12.91 -0.39
C GLY A 149 6.75 14.14 -0.25
N PHE A 150 6.58 14.67 0.96
CA PHE A 150 5.51 15.62 1.27
C PHE A 150 5.62 16.91 0.48
N GLU A 151 6.79 17.54 0.46
CA GLU A 151 7.00 18.83 -0.22
C GLU A 151 6.75 18.75 -1.73
N ILE A 152 7.02 17.58 -2.34
CA ILE A 152 6.79 17.35 -3.76
C ILE A 152 5.30 17.12 -4.04
N ILE A 153 4.65 16.30 -3.21
CA ILE A 153 3.26 15.89 -3.43
C ILE A 153 2.28 17.01 -3.07
N THR A 154 2.63 17.90 -2.13
CA THR A 154 1.71 18.93 -1.62
C THR A 154 1.72 20.27 -2.35
N ASP A 155 2.56 20.43 -3.38
CA ASP A 155 2.35 21.50 -4.35
C ASP A 155 0.98 21.30 -5.03
N MET A 156 0.14 22.34 -5.05
CA MET A 156 -1.27 22.23 -5.44
C MET A 156 -1.44 21.76 -6.89
N GLU A 157 -0.62 22.28 -7.81
CA GLU A 157 -0.69 21.89 -9.21
C GLU A 157 -0.18 20.45 -9.39
N THR A 158 0.90 20.11 -8.71
CA THR A 158 1.50 18.77 -8.73
C THR A 158 0.56 17.71 -8.16
N TYR A 159 -0.06 17.96 -6.99
CA TYR A 159 -1.06 17.09 -6.37
C TYR A 159 -2.19 16.75 -7.34
N ASN A 160 -2.81 17.76 -7.93
CA ASN A 160 -3.96 17.57 -8.84
C ASN A 160 -3.56 16.75 -10.07
N LYS A 161 -2.37 16.99 -10.63
CA LYS A 161 -1.84 16.23 -11.75
C LYS A 161 -1.50 14.79 -11.37
N ILE A 162 -0.92 14.54 -10.19
CA ILE A 162 -0.64 13.18 -9.69
C ILE A 162 -1.95 12.40 -9.56
N VAL A 163 -2.95 12.96 -8.87
CA VAL A 163 -4.26 12.30 -8.68
C VAL A 163 -4.97 12.04 -10.01
N ALA A 164 -4.86 12.96 -10.97
CA ALA A 164 -5.41 12.77 -12.31
C ALA A 164 -4.68 11.67 -13.08
N LEU A 165 -3.35 11.66 -13.06
CA LEU A 165 -2.53 10.66 -13.75
C LEU A 165 -2.71 9.25 -13.18
N GLY A 166 -2.89 9.11 -11.86
CA GLY A 166 -3.18 7.82 -11.23
C GLY A 166 -4.40 7.11 -11.84
N LYS A 167 -5.36 7.88 -12.36
CA LYS A 167 -6.59 7.32 -12.97
C LYS A 167 -6.41 6.94 -14.45
N THR A 168 -5.25 7.18 -15.04
CA THR A 168 -5.00 6.92 -16.46
C THR A 168 -4.67 5.46 -16.73
N GLN A 169 -4.93 5.02 -17.96
CA GLN A 169 -4.56 3.69 -18.43
C GLN A 169 -3.05 3.43 -18.33
N GLY A 170 -2.21 4.46 -18.42
CA GLY A 170 -0.75 4.33 -18.30
C GLY A 170 -0.34 3.79 -16.94
N VAL A 171 -0.90 4.33 -15.85
CA VAL A 171 -0.64 3.86 -14.48
C VAL A 171 -1.29 2.49 -14.24
N GLN A 172 -2.51 2.27 -14.73
CA GLN A 172 -3.17 0.96 -14.64
C GLN A 172 -2.37 -0.13 -15.37
N ASN A 173 -1.74 0.19 -16.50
CA ASN A 173 -0.88 -0.73 -17.22
C ASN A 173 0.37 -1.10 -16.39
N CYS A 174 0.94 -0.16 -15.63
CA CYS A 174 2.04 -0.50 -14.71
C CYS A 174 1.62 -1.58 -13.70
N MET A 175 0.44 -1.41 -13.08
CA MET A 175 -0.11 -2.40 -12.13
C MET A 175 -0.39 -3.75 -12.80
N THR A 176 -1.07 -3.75 -13.95
CA THR A 176 -1.42 -4.98 -14.68
C THR A 176 -0.19 -5.72 -15.20
N ASN A 177 0.83 -4.99 -15.66
CA ASN A 177 2.09 -5.59 -16.09
C ASN A 177 2.85 -6.21 -14.92
N PHE A 178 2.86 -5.53 -13.76
CA PHE A 178 3.43 -6.10 -12.54
C PHE A 178 2.72 -7.40 -12.14
N GLN A 179 1.38 -7.39 -12.10
CA GLN A 179 0.58 -8.58 -11.79
C GLN A 179 0.85 -9.73 -12.78
N SER A 180 0.90 -9.43 -14.08
CA SER A 180 1.18 -10.41 -15.13
C SER A 180 2.60 -10.98 -15.03
N GLY A 181 3.57 -10.13 -14.68
CA GLY A 181 4.95 -10.53 -14.43
C GLY A 181 5.08 -11.45 -13.22
N MET A 182 4.35 -11.15 -12.14
CA MET A 182 4.30 -12.00 -10.94
C MET A 182 3.58 -13.33 -11.18
N ALA A 183 2.54 -13.34 -12.02
CA ALA A 183 1.87 -14.58 -12.43
C ALA A 183 2.80 -15.47 -13.29
N SER A 184 3.58 -14.85 -14.17
CA SER A 184 4.50 -15.57 -15.09
C SER A 184 5.78 -16.05 -14.40
N ASN A 185 6.33 -15.23 -13.51
CA ASN A 185 7.53 -15.54 -12.74
C ASN A 185 7.34 -15.15 -11.26
N PRO A 186 6.75 -16.05 -10.45
CA PRO A 186 6.55 -15.80 -9.04
C PRO A 186 7.83 -15.48 -8.25
N ASN A 187 8.97 -16.06 -8.64
CA ASN A 187 10.25 -15.81 -7.96
C ASN A 187 10.86 -14.45 -8.34
N GLY A 188 10.25 -13.73 -9.30
CA GLY A 188 10.74 -12.47 -9.84
C GLY A 188 10.30 -11.23 -9.06
N LEU A 189 9.98 -11.31 -7.76
CA LEU A 189 9.46 -10.15 -7.00
C LEU A 189 10.29 -8.88 -7.21
N CYS A 190 11.61 -8.97 -7.07
CA CYS A 190 12.48 -7.80 -7.19
C CYS A 190 12.68 -7.36 -8.65
N SER A 191 12.77 -8.29 -9.61
CA SER A 191 12.89 -7.92 -11.02
C SER A 191 11.60 -7.30 -11.56
N ASN A 192 10.44 -7.86 -11.20
CA ASN A 192 9.13 -7.32 -11.55
C ASN A 192 8.87 -6.01 -10.81
N GLY A 193 9.31 -5.91 -9.55
CA GLY A 193 9.25 -4.70 -8.75
C GLY A 193 10.06 -3.56 -9.38
N ASP A 194 11.27 -3.83 -9.88
CA ASP A 194 12.08 -2.83 -10.58
C ASP A 194 11.38 -2.29 -11.82
N VAL A 195 10.87 -3.17 -12.68
CA VAL A 195 10.08 -2.78 -13.86
C VAL A 195 8.87 -1.94 -13.46
N PHE A 196 8.19 -2.32 -12.38
CA PHE A 196 7.02 -1.62 -11.88
C PHE A 196 7.35 -0.19 -11.41
N ILE A 197 8.36 -0.02 -10.54
CA ILE A 197 8.70 1.32 -10.03
C ILE A 197 9.21 2.24 -11.14
N GLN A 198 9.94 1.72 -12.14
CA GLN A 198 10.36 2.51 -13.30
C GLN A 198 9.19 2.89 -14.21
N CYS A 199 8.18 2.00 -14.33
CA CYS A 199 6.95 2.31 -15.03
C CYS A 199 6.21 3.47 -14.34
N MET A 200 6.07 3.41 -13.01
CA MET A 200 5.47 4.50 -12.22
C MET A 200 6.24 5.80 -12.42
N LYS A 201 7.57 5.78 -12.30
CA LYS A 201 8.43 6.94 -12.59
C LYS A 201 8.13 7.55 -13.96
N THR A 202 8.09 6.71 -15.00
CA THR A 202 7.85 7.15 -16.38
C THR A 202 6.49 7.83 -16.54
N GLN A 203 5.45 7.34 -15.87
CA GLN A 203 4.13 7.97 -15.90
C GLN A 203 4.15 9.35 -15.22
N TYR A 204 4.78 9.46 -14.05
CA TYR A 204 4.76 10.69 -13.26
C TYR A 204 5.84 11.71 -13.64
N ASP A 205 6.87 11.32 -14.38
CA ASP A 205 7.82 12.23 -15.05
C ASP A 205 7.11 13.22 -16.00
N ARG A 206 5.87 12.90 -16.43
CA ARG A 206 5.00 13.78 -17.22
C ARG A 206 4.47 14.99 -16.43
N VAL A 207 4.52 14.94 -15.10
CA VAL A 207 4.23 16.08 -14.22
C VAL A 207 5.51 16.88 -13.99
N SER A 208 6.53 16.22 -13.44
CA SER A 208 7.87 16.73 -13.22
C SER A 208 8.81 15.57 -12.87
N LYS A 209 10.13 15.78 -12.98
CA LYS A 209 11.11 14.76 -12.59
C LYS A 209 11.05 14.46 -11.08
N GLN A 210 10.76 15.47 -10.28
CA GLN A 210 10.55 15.34 -8.84
C GLN A 210 9.32 14.48 -8.53
N ALA A 211 8.20 14.69 -9.23
CA ALA A 211 7.01 13.86 -9.06
C ALA A 211 7.28 12.41 -9.50
N GLY A 212 7.96 12.21 -10.63
CA GLY A 212 8.40 10.90 -11.08
C GLY A 212 9.25 10.16 -10.04
N TRP A 213 10.24 10.84 -9.46
CA TRP A 213 11.06 10.30 -8.38
C TRP A 213 10.21 9.97 -7.14
N ALA A 214 9.34 10.89 -6.70
CA ALA A 214 8.54 10.70 -5.50
C ALA A 214 7.59 9.49 -5.62
N LEU A 215 6.89 9.34 -6.75
CA LEU A 215 5.96 8.22 -6.94
C LEU A 215 6.70 6.89 -7.21
N CYS A 216 7.92 6.96 -7.75
CA CYS A 216 8.78 5.78 -7.81
C CYS A 216 9.21 5.35 -6.39
N GLU A 217 9.62 6.29 -5.54
CA GLU A 217 10.02 5.99 -4.15
C GLU A 217 8.84 5.50 -3.32
N ASP A 218 7.65 6.07 -3.50
CA ASP A 218 6.42 5.55 -2.90
C ASP A 218 6.17 4.10 -3.35
N ALA A 219 6.27 3.80 -4.65
CA ALA A 219 6.14 2.42 -5.12
C ALA A 219 7.22 1.50 -4.51
N ARG A 220 8.45 2.00 -4.39
CA ARG A 220 9.61 1.26 -3.87
C ARG A 220 9.46 0.88 -2.40
N VAL A 221 8.81 1.71 -1.56
CA VAL A 221 8.68 1.38 -0.13
C VAL A 221 7.87 0.10 0.11
N GLY A 222 6.96 -0.25 -0.81
CA GLY A 222 6.24 -1.53 -0.76
C GLY A 222 7.14 -2.76 -0.92
N PHE A 223 8.33 -2.59 -1.50
CA PHE A 223 9.31 -3.66 -1.73
C PHE A 223 10.54 -3.57 -0.82
N ALA A 224 10.74 -2.45 -0.11
CA ALA A 224 12.03 -2.10 0.48
C ALA A 224 12.59 -3.16 1.45
N SER A 225 11.72 -3.86 2.17
CA SER A 225 12.12 -4.93 3.11
C SER A 225 12.70 -6.16 2.44
N ASN A 226 12.35 -6.43 1.18
CA ASN A 226 12.64 -7.68 0.46
C ASN A 226 13.51 -7.45 -0.78
N CYS A 227 13.49 -6.23 -1.32
CA CYS A 227 14.25 -5.83 -2.50
C CYS A 227 15.07 -4.57 -2.19
N PRO A 228 16.13 -4.68 -1.35
CA PRO A 228 16.89 -3.52 -0.87
C PRO A 228 17.69 -2.80 -1.94
N ASN A 229 17.83 -3.40 -3.14
CA ASN A 229 18.61 -2.86 -4.25
C ASN A 229 17.79 -2.06 -5.26
N LEU A 230 16.47 -1.99 -5.12
CA LEU A 230 15.64 -1.13 -5.97
C LEU A 230 16.01 0.34 -5.78
N ARG A 231 16.03 1.12 -6.86
CA ARG A 231 16.43 2.53 -6.83
C ARG A 231 15.54 3.36 -7.74
N CYS A 232 15.18 4.55 -7.26
CA CYS A 232 14.58 5.58 -8.08
C CYS A 232 15.61 6.67 -8.32
N TYR A 233 16.20 6.66 -9.51
CA TYR A 233 17.12 7.71 -9.93
C TYR A 233 16.33 8.98 -10.26
N VAL A 234 16.93 10.15 -10.01
CA VAL A 234 16.35 11.46 -10.36
C VAL A 234 16.57 11.74 -11.84
#